data_AF-A0A2V7Z835-F1
#
_entry.id   AF-A0A2V7Z835-F1
#
_cell.length_a   1.000
_cell.length_b   1.000
_cell.length_c   1.000
_cell.angle_alpha   90.00
_cell.angle_beta   90.00
_cell.angle_gamma   90.00
#
_symmetry.space_group_name_H-M   'P 1'
#
loop_
_entity.id
_entity.type
_entity.pdbx_description
1 polymer ?
#
loop_
_entity_poly.entity_id
_entity_poly.type
_entity_poly.pdbx_seq_one_letter_code
_entity_poly.pdbx_strand_id
1 'polypeptide(L)'
;MNVRKVVRRTLLGLAIVVVLAVTALFWVIGPRNVFGMLRYDQRREGDLRVGVPAPDVSLVSLDGRTPVRIASAIGEKPLVIVFGSYT
;
A
#
# COMPACT_ATOMS: atom_id res chain seq x y z
N MET A 1 -3.40 47.83 7.64
CA MET A 1 -2.67 46.60 7.24
C MET A 1 -3.41 45.95 6.06
N ASN A 2 -2.76 45.74 4.91
CA ASN A 2 -3.45 45.36 3.68
C ASN A 2 -3.66 43.83 3.62
N VAL A 3 -4.82 43.35 4.10
CA VAL A 3 -5.13 41.92 4.36
C VAL A 3 -4.79 41.03 3.16
N ARG A 4 -5.14 41.46 1.94
CA ARG A 4 -4.85 40.73 0.69
C ARG A 4 -3.34 40.52 0.44
N LYS A 5 -2.51 41.48 0.85
CA LYS A 5 -1.05 41.43 0.70
C LYS A 5 -0.43 40.46 1.72
N VAL A 6 -1.00 40.40 2.93
CA VAL A 6 -0.58 39.46 3.98
C VAL A 6 -0.93 38.04 3.56
N VAL A 7 -2.19 37.77 3.19
CA VAL A 7 -2.65 36.45 2.73
C VAL A 7 -1.80 35.93 1.56
N ARG A 8 -1.53 36.77 0.56
CA ARG A 8 -0.69 36.37 -0.59
C ARG A 8 0.72 35.97 -0.17
N ARG A 9 1.35 36.70 0.75
CA ARG A 9 2.71 36.39 1.24
C ARG A 9 2.72 35.10 2.06
N THR A 10 1.72 34.90 2.90
CA THR A 10 1.57 33.67 3.69
C THR A 10 1.39 32.45 2.79
N LEU A 11 0.51 32.53 1.78
CA LEU A 11 0.33 31.45 0.79
C LEU A 11 1.61 31.16 0.01
N LEU A 12 2.35 32.20 -0.38
CA LEU A 12 3.62 32.04 -1.10
C LEU A 12 4.66 31.35 -0.23
N GLY A 13 4.77 31.75 1.04
CA GLY A 13 5.66 31.10 2.01
C GLY A 13 5.30 29.63 2.22
N LEU A 14 4.01 29.32 2.37
CA LEU A 14 3.55 27.94 2.53
C LEU A 14 3.88 27.10 1.29
N ALA A 15 3.66 27.64 0.09
CA ALA A 15 3.97 26.95 -1.16
C ALA A 15 5.48 26.64 -1.26
N ILE A 16 6.35 27.58 -0.90
CA ILE A 16 7.81 27.37 -0.89
C ILE A 16 8.19 26.25 0.08
N VAL A 17 7.63 26.25 1.29
CA VAL A 17 7.89 25.21 2.30
C VAL A 17 7.48 23.82 1.77
N VAL A 18 6.32 23.72 1.14
CA VAL A 18 5.85 22.45 0.54
C VAL A 18 6.79 21.98 -0.56
N VAL A 19 7.21 22.87 -1.47
CA VAL A 19 8.15 22.52 -2.55
C VAL A 19 9.48 22.03 -1.97
N LEU A 20 10.04 22.72 -0.98
CA LEU A 20 11.28 22.31 -0.33
C LEU A 20 11.15 20.93 0.33
N ALA A 21 10.07 20.68 1.06
CA ALA A 21 9.80 19.40 1.68
C ALA A 21 9.71 18.26 0.65
N VAL A 22 8.99 18.47 -0.45
CA VAL A 22 8.89 17.49 -1.54
C VAL A 22 10.26 17.25 -2.16
N THR A 23 11.04 18.29 -2.48
CA THR A 23 12.38 18.11 -3.07
C THR A 23 13.33 17.35 -2.14
N ALA A 24 13.30 17.63 -0.83
CA ALA A 24 14.08 16.89 0.16
C ALA A 24 13.66 15.41 0.23
N LEU A 25 12.36 15.12 0.17
CA LEU A 25 11.84 13.75 0.14
C LEU A 25 12.36 12.98 -1.08
N PHE A 26 12.30 13.58 -2.26
CA PHE A 26 12.82 12.98 -3.50
C PHE A 26 14.33 12.77 -3.48
N TRP A 27 15.08 13.65 -2.80
CA TRP A 27 16.54 13.54 -2.67
C TRP A 27 16.94 12.40 -1.72
N VAL A 28 16.25 12.25 -0.58
CA VAL A 28 16.55 11.21 0.42
C VAL A 28 16.06 9.82 -0.01
N ILE A 29 14.82 9.73 -0.50
CA ILE A 29 14.21 8.44 -0.89
C ILE A 29 14.66 8.00 -2.28
N GLY A 30 15.00 8.95 -3.15
CA GLY A 30 15.32 8.73 -4.55
C GLY A 30 14.06 8.70 -5.43
N PRO A 31 14.07 9.33 -6.62
CA PRO A 31 12.88 9.51 -7.44
C PRO A 31 12.25 8.18 -7.86
N ARG A 32 13.07 7.18 -8.23
CA ARG A 32 12.58 5.85 -8.62
C ARG A 32 11.81 5.15 -7.50
N ASN A 33 12.25 5.31 -6.26
CA ASN A 33 11.63 4.65 -5.11
C ASN A 33 10.33 5.36 -4.69
N VAL A 34 10.27 6.70 -4.78
CA VAL A 34 9.01 7.45 -4.60
C VAL A 34 7.97 7.04 -5.64
N PHE A 35 8.35 6.93 -6.92
CA PHE A 35 7.45 6.41 -7.97
C PHE A 35 7.06 4.96 -7.72
N GLY A 36 7.99 4.13 -7.24
CA GLY A 36 7.73 2.74 -6.84
C GLY A 36 6.69 2.65 -5.74
N MET A 37 6.83 3.43 -4.67
CA MET A 37 5.85 3.48 -3.58
C MET A 37 4.49 3.96 -4.08
N LEU A 38 4.43 5.08 -4.80
CA LEU A 38 3.16 5.60 -5.33
C LEU A 38 2.46 4.61 -6.28
N ARG A 39 3.23 3.78 -7.00
CA ARG A 39 2.69 2.80 -7.95
C ARG A 39 2.31 1.48 -7.29
N TYR A 40 3.16 0.93 -6.43
CA TYR A 40 3.08 -0.45 -5.95
C TYR A 40 2.63 -0.55 -4.50
N ASP A 41 2.77 0.49 -3.69
CA ASP A 41 2.31 0.49 -2.30
C ASP A 41 0.82 0.82 -2.21
N GLN A 42 0.01 -0.04 -2.82
CA GLN A 42 -1.45 0.01 -2.78
C GLN A 42 -2.01 -0.90 -1.69
N ARG A 43 -1.21 -1.19 -0.66
CA ARG A 43 -1.61 -2.05 0.44
C ARG A 43 -2.78 -1.39 1.17
N ARG A 44 -3.85 -2.16 1.34
CA ARG A 44 -5.01 -1.76 2.12
C ARG A 44 -5.22 -2.80 3.20
N GLU A 45 -5.62 -2.34 4.37
CA GLU A 45 -6.04 -3.26 5.40
C GLU A 45 -7.26 -4.05 4.92
N GLY A 46 -7.23 -5.37 5.14
CA GLY A 46 -8.33 -6.26 4.79
C GLY A 46 -9.49 -6.14 5.77
N ASP A 47 -10.63 -6.70 5.40
CA ASP A 47 -11.87 -6.68 6.19
C ASP A 47 -12.20 -8.04 6.83
N LEU A 48 -11.20 -8.92 6.97
CA LEU A 48 -11.33 -10.22 7.60
C LEU A 48 -11.76 -10.08 9.07
N ARG A 49 -12.72 -10.91 9.49
CA ARG A 49 -13.28 -10.89 10.85
C ARG A 49 -13.31 -12.29 11.44
N VAL A 50 -13.11 -12.41 12.75
CA VAL A 50 -13.22 -13.69 13.45
C VAL A 50 -14.64 -14.25 13.31
N GLY A 51 -14.75 -15.55 13.01
CA GLY A 51 -16.03 -16.24 12.87
C GLY A 51 -16.67 -16.15 11.49
N VAL A 52 -16.12 -15.37 10.56
CA VAL A 52 -16.61 -15.34 9.17
C VAL A 52 -15.94 -16.44 8.34
N PRO A 53 -16.62 -16.99 7.32
CA PRO A 53 -16.00 -17.94 6.40
C PRO A 53 -14.76 -17.33 5.73
N ALA A 54 -13.70 -18.11 5.61
CA ALA A 54 -12.52 -17.70 4.85
C ALA A 54 -12.92 -17.45 3.38
N PRO A 55 -12.47 -16.35 2.75
CA PRO A 55 -12.70 -16.12 1.33
C PRO A 55 -12.10 -17.26 0.51
N ASP A 56 -12.90 -17.80 -0.41
CA ASP A 56 -12.39 -18.83 -1.30
C ASP A 56 -11.74 -18.17 -2.52
N VAL A 57 -10.45 -18.49 -2.71
CA VAL A 57 -9.64 -17.97 -3.81
C VAL A 57 -8.94 -19.13 -4.51
N SER A 58 -8.73 -18.97 -5.82
CA SER A 58 -7.91 -19.88 -6.60
C SER A 58 -6.47 -19.39 -6.60
N LEU A 59 -5.58 -20.23 -6.11
CA LEU A 59 -4.13 -20.03 -6.13
C LEU A 59 -3.50 -20.93 -7.21
N VAL A 60 -2.28 -20.60 -7.59
CA VAL A 60 -1.46 -21.50 -8.42
C VAL A 60 -0.57 -22.30 -7.48
N SER A 61 -0.50 -23.61 -7.67
CA SER A 61 0.35 -24.49 -6.88
C SER A 61 1.83 -24.21 -7.14
N LEU A 62 2.71 -24.82 -6.35
CA LEU A 62 4.16 -24.70 -6.51
C LEU A 62 4.69 -25.20 -7.87
N ASP A 63 3.90 -26.02 -8.59
CA ASP A 63 4.22 -26.43 -9.96
C ASP A 63 4.01 -25.32 -11.02
N GLY A 64 3.46 -24.17 -10.61
CA GLY A 64 3.22 -23.02 -11.47
C GLY A 64 2.08 -23.18 -12.48
N ARG A 65 1.30 -24.28 -12.43
CA ARG A 65 0.28 -24.59 -13.43
C ARG A 65 -1.03 -25.04 -12.84
N THR A 66 -0.99 -25.82 -11.77
CA THR A 66 -2.19 -26.43 -11.20
C THR A 66 -2.93 -25.40 -10.34
N PRO A 67 -4.21 -25.10 -10.64
CA PRO A 67 -5.02 -24.27 -9.77
C PRO A 67 -5.44 -25.03 -8.51
N VAL A 68 -5.39 -24.37 -7.36
CA VAL A 68 -5.79 -24.91 -6.04
C VAL A 68 -6.74 -23.93 -5.38
N ARG A 69 -7.87 -24.41 -4.84
CA ARG A 69 -8.83 -23.57 -4.10
C ARG A 69 -8.65 -23.71 -2.60
N ILE A 70 -8.67 -22.61 -1.86
CA ILE A 70 -8.56 -22.64 -0.39
C ILE A 70 -9.66 -23.51 0.22
N ALA A 71 -10.90 -23.41 -0.27
CA ALA A 71 -12.01 -24.20 0.24
C ALA A 71 -11.78 -25.72 0.15
N SER A 72 -11.01 -26.20 -0.83
CA SER A 72 -10.68 -27.63 -0.95
C SER A 72 -9.68 -28.15 0.08
N ALA A 73 -8.94 -27.25 0.74
CA ALA A 73 -7.99 -27.58 1.80
C ALA A 73 -8.59 -27.49 3.22
N ILE A 74 -9.83 -27.01 3.34
CA ILE A 74 -10.56 -26.95 4.61
C ILE A 74 -11.14 -28.34 4.89
N GLY A 75 -10.85 -28.90 6.07
CA GLY A 75 -11.30 -30.23 6.46
C GLY A 75 -11.37 -30.39 7.98
N GLU A 76 -11.11 -31.61 8.46
CA GLU A 76 -11.18 -31.93 9.89
C GLU A 76 -10.14 -31.19 10.75
N LYS A 77 -9.01 -30.81 10.15
CA LYS A 77 -7.93 -30.09 10.82
C LYS A 77 -7.95 -28.60 10.43
N PRO A 78 -7.55 -27.69 11.35
CA PRO A 78 -7.42 -26.28 11.02
C PRO A 78 -6.41 -26.04 9.89
N LEU A 79 -6.78 -25.16 8.95
CA LEU A 79 -5.90 -24.69 7.89
C LEU A 79 -5.21 -23.39 8.33
N VAL A 80 -3.88 -23.33 8.18
CA VAL A 80 -3.09 -22.11 8.43
C VAL A 80 -2.61 -21.54 7.10
N ILE A 81 -2.82 -20.25 6.88
CA ILE A 81 -2.43 -19.54 5.66
C ILE A 81 -1.35 -18.51 6.02
N VAL A 82 -0.23 -18.55 5.32
CA VAL A 82 0.89 -17.61 5.49
C VAL A 82 1.08 -16.84 4.19
N PHE A 83 0.90 -15.51 4.25
CA PHE A 83 1.17 -14.63 3.11
C PHE A 83 2.63 -14.14 3.18
N GLY A 84 3.38 -14.32 2.09
CA GLY A 84 4.76 -13.89 2.03
C GLY A 84 5.36 -14.01 0.63
N SER A 85 6.55 -13.42 0.49
CA SER A 85 7.40 -13.51 -0.69
C SER A 85 8.85 -13.52 -0.25
N TYR A 86 9.73 -14.15 -1.03
CA TYR A 86 11.17 -13.96 -0.90
C TYR A 86 11.58 -12.81 -1.81
N THR A 87 12.18 -11.76 -1.23
CA THR A 87 12.66 -10.56 -1.94
C THR A 87 14.16 -10.40 -1.75
#